data_AF-A0A7Y2EYK7-F1
#
_entry.id   AF-A0A7Y2EYK7-F1
#
_cell.length_a   1.000
_cell.length_b   1.000
_cell.length_c   1.000
_cell.angle_alpha   90.00
_cell.angle_beta   90.00
_cell.angle_gamma   90.00
#
_symmetry.space_group_name_H-M   'P 1'
#
loop_
_entity.id
_entity.type
_entity.pdbx_description
1 polymer ?
#
loop_
_entity_poly.entity_id
_entity_poly.type
_entity_poly.pdbx_seq_one_letter_code
_entity_poly.pdbx_strand_id
1 'polypeptide(L)'
;MNDALLADAFTILDQAMWAQRGAVEAVRFRLLEARLVLDAEEARFVPHVVAEATEALRGMRSPGGGSEEMSVPPSWWSLLDDAPEPWRTAFADHRRALEQACREIAEAVQDPRLAELLDPGVWKALGGEPVGADVGSPQPDDLDAAANAVANRLDAVVCRAALGALSPTRRRSLVDFLA
;
A
#
# COMPACT_ATOMS: atom_id res chain seq x y z
N MET A 1 -18.45 1.16 -26.73
CA MET A 1 -18.04 1.32 -25.31
C MET A 1 -18.97 2.34 -24.68
N ASN A 2 -19.46 2.13 -23.45
CA ASN A 2 -20.36 3.10 -22.80
C ASN A 2 -19.52 4.02 -21.91
N ASP A 3 -19.20 5.21 -22.42
CA ASP A 3 -18.28 6.16 -21.77
C ASP A 3 -18.73 6.54 -20.34
N ALA A 4 -20.04 6.53 -20.06
CA ALA A 4 -20.57 6.78 -18.72
C ALA A 4 -20.22 5.65 -17.73
N LEU A 5 -20.26 4.38 -18.17
CA LEU A 5 -19.89 3.25 -17.32
C LEU A 5 -18.38 3.21 -17.05
N LEU A 6 -17.57 3.67 -18.00
CA LEU A 6 -16.12 3.76 -17.84
C LEU A 6 -15.73 4.91 -16.91
N ALA A 7 -16.36 6.09 -17.03
CA ALA A 7 -16.15 7.21 -16.11
C ALA A 7 -16.57 6.87 -14.67
N ASP A 8 -17.69 6.15 -14.49
CA ASP A 8 -18.10 5.61 -13.19
C ASP A 8 -17.04 4.65 -12.61
N ALA A 9 -16.47 3.78 -13.45
CA ALA A 9 -15.44 2.84 -13.03
C ALA A 9 -14.16 3.56 -12.58
N PHE A 10 -13.70 4.58 -13.32
CA PHE A 10 -12.56 5.40 -12.92
C PHE A 10 -12.81 6.17 -11.63
N THR A 11 -14.02 6.67 -11.40
CA THR A 11 -14.39 7.33 -10.13
C THR A 11 -14.27 6.37 -8.95
N ILE A 12 -14.73 5.13 -9.10
CA ILE A 12 -14.62 4.10 -8.06
C ILE A 12 -13.15 3.74 -7.80
N LEU A 13 -12.34 3.65 -8.85
CA LEU A 13 -10.90 3.41 -8.74
C LEU A 13 -10.18 4.54 -8.00
N ASP A 14 -10.45 5.80 -8.36
CA ASP A 14 -9.87 6.97 -7.69
C ASP A 14 -10.21 7.01 -6.19
N GLN A 15 -11.47 6.74 -5.83
CA GLN A 15 -11.88 6.65 -4.43
C GLN A 15 -11.15 5.54 -3.67
N ALA A 16 -10.98 4.37 -4.29
CA ALA A 16 -10.25 3.26 -3.68
C ALA A 16 -8.76 3.60 -3.48
N MET A 17 -8.12 4.27 -4.46
CA MET A 17 -6.74 4.73 -4.35
C MET A 17 -6.58 5.79 -3.26
N TRP A 18 -7.51 6.74 -3.14
CA TRP A 18 -7.51 7.71 -2.05
C TRP A 18 -7.61 7.05 -0.67
N ALA A 19 -8.49 6.07 -0.52
CA ALA A 19 -8.64 5.33 0.73
C ALA A 19 -7.36 4.56 1.09
N GLN A 20 -6.73 3.91 0.11
CA GLN A 20 -5.43 3.25 0.30
C GLN A 20 -4.35 4.24 0.69
N ARG A 21 -4.23 5.33 -0.05
CA ARG A 21 -3.24 6.37 0.24
C ARG A 21 -3.37 6.85 1.68
N GLY A 22 -4.59 7.14 2.13
CA GLY A 22 -4.85 7.53 3.51
C GLY A 22 -4.40 6.46 4.52
N ALA A 23 -4.62 5.18 4.21
CA ALA A 23 -4.19 4.10 5.09
C ALA A 23 -2.66 3.93 5.13
N VAL A 24 -1.98 4.05 3.98
CA VAL A 24 -0.51 3.98 3.89
C VAL A 24 0.13 5.18 4.58
N GLU A 25 -0.41 6.38 4.38
CA GLU A 25 0.03 7.60 5.08
C GLU A 25 -0.16 7.46 6.59
N ALA A 26 -1.26 6.86 7.06
CA ALA A 26 -1.47 6.58 8.47
C ALA A 26 -0.41 5.63 9.02
N VAL A 27 -0.08 4.54 8.30
CA VAL A 27 0.99 3.62 8.69
C VAL A 27 2.34 4.34 8.76
N ARG A 28 2.70 5.08 7.72
CA ARG A 28 3.94 5.87 7.67
C ARG A 28 4.02 6.80 8.88
N PHE A 29 2.94 7.54 9.15
CA PHE A 29 2.88 8.46 10.28
C PHE A 29 3.13 7.75 11.61
N ARG A 30 2.51 6.59 11.85
CA ARG A 30 2.71 5.82 13.09
C ARG A 30 4.10 5.23 13.22
N LEU A 31 4.74 4.80 12.13
CA LEU A 31 6.13 4.32 12.17
C LEU A 31 7.11 5.46 12.48
N LEU A 32 6.89 6.65 11.89
CA LEU A 32 7.67 7.85 12.22
C LEU A 32 7.48 8.26 13.67
N GLU A 33 6.24 8.25 14.17
CA GLU A 33 5.93 8.51 15.57
C GLU A 33 6.63 7.52 16.50
N ALA A 34 6.63 6.22 16.16
CA ALA A 34 7.29 5.19 16.96
C ALA A 34 8.81 5.45 17.04
N ARG A 35 9.42 5.81 15.92
CA ARG A 35 10.84 6.19 15.88
C ARG A 35 11.14 7.42 16.72
N LEU A 36 10.32 8.47 16.64
CA LEU A 36 10.49 9.69 17.45
C LEU A 36 10.37 9.39 18.96
N VAL A 37 9.43 8.53 19.35
CA VAL A 37 9.28 8.09 20.75
C VAL A 37 10.51 7.32 21.22
N LEU A 38 11.05 6.43 20.38
CA LEU A 38 12.28 5.69 20.67
C LEU A 38 13.50 6.61 20.78
N ASP A 39 13.64 7.58 19.88
CA ASP A 39 14.73 8.55 19.89
C ASP A 39 14.64 9.53 21.06
N ALA A 40 13.42 9.78 21.58
CA ALA A 40 13.18 10.56 22.79
C ALA A 40 13.35 9.76 24.09
N GLU A 41 13.68 8.46 24.01
CA GLU A 41 13.77 7.54 25.17
C GLU A 41 12.47 7.43 25.98
N GLU A 42 11.33 7.74 25.36
CA GLU A 42 10.01 7.78 25.99
C GLU A 42 9.31 6.40 25.90
N ALA A 43 10.00 5.36 26.36
CA ALA A 43 9.63 3.95 26.20
C ALA A 43 8.21 3.60 26.67
N ARG A 44 7.63 4.38 27.60
CA ARG A 44 6.26 4.21 28.09
C ARG A 44 5.18 4.36 27.00
N PHE A 45 5.46 5.12 25.93
CA PHE A 45 4.50 5.33 24.83
C PHE A 45 4.66 4.32 23.69
N VAL A 46 5.78 3.60 23.65
CA VAL A 46 6.10 2.64 22.58
C VAL A 46 4.99 1.61 22.35
N PRO A 47 4.42 0.94 23.37
CA PRO A 47 3.36 -0.04 23.14
C PRO A 47 2.12 0.55 22.48
N HIS A 48 1.79 1.81 22.77
CA HIS A 48 0.62 2.47 22.22
C HIS A 48 0.81 2.76 20.73
N VAL A 49 1.94 3.39 20.37
CA VAL A 49 2.23 3.75 18.98
C VAL A 49 2.40 2.50 18.11
N VAL A 50 3.02 1.44 18.65
CA VAL A 50 3.17 0.15 17.96
C VAL A 50 1.82 -0.55 17.73
N ALA A 51 0.90 -0.47 18.71
CA ALA A 51 -0.45 -1.00 18.55
C ALA A 51 -1.23 -0.25 17.46
N GLU A 52 -1.14 1.08 17.42
CA GLU A 52 -1.80 1.89 16.39
C GLU A 52 -1.20 1.68 14.99
N ALA A 53 0.12 1.54 14.88
CA ALA A 53 0.78 1.15 13.63
C ALA A 53 0.27 -0.22 13.15
N THR A 54 0.19 -1.19 14.07
CA THR A 54 -0.32 -2.54 13.80
C THR A 54 -1.78 -2.53 13.35
N GLU A 55 -2.64 -1.74 13.98
CA GLU A 55 -4.05 -1.62 13.60
C GLU A 55 -4.23 -0.94 12.24
N ALA A 56 -3.49 0.13 11.95
CA ALA A 56 -3.47 0.74 10.63
C ALA A 56 -3.04 -0.28 9.55
N LEU A 57 -2.04 -1.11 9.86
CA LEU A 57 -1.56 -2.19 9.00
C LEU A 57 -2.59 -3.32 8.81
N ARG A 58 -3.36 -3.67 9.84
CA ARG A 58 -4.45 -4.65 9.75
C ARG A 58 -5.63 -4.10 8.95
N GLY A 59 -5.94 -2.81 9.13
CA GLY A 59 -6.97 -2.11 8.35
C GLY A 59 -6.72 -2.19 6.85
N MET A 60 -5.45 -2.06 6.42
CA MET A 60 -5.07 -2.28 5.01
C MET A 60 -5.21 -3.73 4.54
N ARG A 61 -5.15 -4.71 5.44
CA ARG A 61 -5.27 -6.13 5.06
C ARG A 61 -6.68 -6.64 4.99
N SER A 62 -7.64 -5.97 5.60
CA SER A 62 -9.02 -6.45 5.67
C SER A 62 -9.69 -6.31 4.30
N PRO A 63 -9.87 -7.39 3.54
CA PRO A 63 -10.64 -7.34 2.32
C PRO A 63 -12.11 -7.49 2.73
N GLY A 64 -12.96 -6.53 2.37
CA GLY A 64 -14.36 -6.87 2.17
C GLY A 64 -14.43 -8.13 1.31
N GLY A 65 -15.04 -9.19 1.86
CA GLY A 65 -15.03 -10.53 1.31
C GLY A 65 -15.43 -10.56 -0.16
N GLY A 66 -14.52 -11.06 -0.99
CA GLY A 66 -14.71 -11.24 -2.42
C GLY A 66 -13.67 -12.24 -2.92
N SER A 67 -13.88 -13.51 -2.57
CA SER A 67 -13.11 -14.66 -3.02
C SER A 67 -13.47 -15.01 -4.47
N GLU A 68 -13.21 -14.09 -5.41
CA GLU A 68 -13.03 -14.46 -6.81
C GLU A 68 -11.58 -14.21 -7.16
N GLU A 69 -10.90 -15.30 -7.50
CA GLU A 69 -9.53 -15.41 -7.96
C GLU A 69 -9.37 -14.67 -9.29
N MET A 70 -9.46 -13.35 -9.24
CA MET A 70 -9.20 -12.52 -10.41
C MET A 70 -7.69 -12.29 -10.46
N SER A 71 -7.06 -12.84 -11.50
CA SER A 71 -5.65 -12.59 -11.80
C SER A 71 -5.47 -11.09 -12.00
N VAL A 72 -4.98 -10.41 -10.97
CA VAL A 72 -4.55 -9.01 -11.09
C VAL A 72 -3.26 -9.05 -11.91
N PRO A 73 -3.22 -8.38 -13.08
CA PRO A 73 -1.99 -8.31 -13.83
C PRO A 73 -0.91 -7.63 -12.97
N PRO A 74 0.35 -8.10 -13.05
CA PRO A 74 1.43 -7.64 -12.19
C PRO A 74 1.73 -6.13 -12.30
N SER A 75 1.25 -5.46 -13.35
CA SER A 75 1.37 -4.01 -13.53
C SER A 75 0.03 -3.35 -13.87
N TRP A 76 -1.00 -3.52 -13.04
CA TRP A 76 -2.28 -2.82 -13.25
C TRP A 76 -2.14 -1.28 -13.38
N TRP A 77 -1.08 -0.67 -12.84
CA TRP A 77 -0.76 0.74 -13.07
C TRP A 77 -0.48 1.06 -14.54
N SER A 78 0.17 0.15 -15.28
CA SER A 78 0.40 0.35 -16.72
C SER A 78 -0.90 0.34 -17.51
N LEU A 79 -1.94 -0.33 -16.99
CA LEU A 79 -3.27 -0.33 -17.56
C LEU A 79 -3.99 1.02 -17.37
N LEU A 80 -3.57 1.80 -16.38
CA LEU A 80 -4.15 3.12 -16.08
C LEU A 80 -3.39 4.28 -16.75
N ASP A 81 -2.19 4.04 -17.27
CA ASP A 81 -1.39 5.05 -17.98
C ASP A 81 -2.10 5.55 -19.26
N ASP A 82 -2.96 4.73 -19.86
CA ASP A 82 -3.76 5.06 -21.05
C ASP A 82 -5.15 5.65 -20.74
N ALA A 83 -5.46 5.89 -19.45
CA ALA A 83 -6.73 6.49 -19.06
C ALA A 83 -6.93 7.88 -19.74
N PRO A 84 -8.17 8.29 -20.02
CA PRO A 84 -8.44 9.64 -20.48
C PRO A 84 -8.22 10.67 -19.36
N GLU A 85 -8.00 11.93 -19.71
CA GLU A 85 -8.02 13.01 -18.73
C GLU A 85 -9.44 13.19 -18.14
N PRO A 86 -9.57 13.55 -16.84
CA PRO A 86 -8.50 13.90 -15.89
C PRO A 86 -7.87 12.69 -15.16
N TRP A 87 -8.34 11.47 -15.44
CA TRP A 87 -8.04 10.28 -14.65
C TRP A 87 -6.58 9.85 -14.75
N ARG A 88 -5.98 9.96 -15.93
CA ARG A 88 -4.55 9.67 -16.11
C ARG A 88 -3.66 10.46 -15.16
N THR A 89 -3.89 11.76 -15.05
CA THR A 89 -3.13 12.63 -14.14
C THR A 89 -3.37 12.21 -12.69
N ALA A 90 -4.62 11.99 -12.30
CA ALA A 90 -4.96 11.56 -10.94
C ALA A 90 -4.30 10.21 -10.57
N PHE A 91 -4.35 9.21 -11.45
CA PHE A 91 -3.75 7.89 -11.21
C PHE A 91 -2.21 7.96 -11.17
N ALA A 92 -1.59 8.77 -12.02
CA ALA A 92 -0.15 8.99 -11.96
C ALA A 92 0.29 9.63 -10.64
N ASP A 93 -0.49 10.58 -10.12
CA ASP A 93 -0.20 11.23 -8.84
C ASP A 93 -0.41 10.28 -7.65
N HIS A 94 -1.45 9.43 -7.70
CA HIS A 94 -1.63 8.35 -6.72
C HIS A 94 -0.45 7.38 -6.70
N ARG A 95 0.00 6.92 -7.87
CA ARG A 95 1.16 6.02 -7.98
C ARG A 95 2.39 6.65 -7.35
N ARG A 96 2.72 7.91 -7.69
CA ARG A 96 3.89 8.60 -7.12
C ARG A 96 3.80 8.76 -5.61
N ALA A 97 2.64 9.16 -5.09
CA ALA A 97 2.43 9.32 -3.66
C ALA A 97 2.57 7.99 -2.91
N LEU A 98 2.03 6.91 -3.46
CA LEU A 98 2.14 5.57 -2.91
C LEU A 98 3.59 5.08 -2.92
N GLU A 99 4.30 5.19 -4.04
CA GLU A 99 5.71 4.81 -4.16
C GLU A 99 6.60 5.54 -3.15
N GLN A 100 6.36 6.85 -2.95
CA GLN A 100 7.07 7.64 -1.96
C GLN A 100 6.78 7.15 -0.54
N ALA A 101 5.51 6.95 -0.18
CA ALA A 101 5.13 6.49 1.14
C ALA A 101 5.66 5.06 1.43
N CYS A 102 5.67 4.17 0.44
CA CYS A 102 6.24 2.84 0.54
C CYS A 102 7.75 2.88 0.80
N ARG A 103 8.49 3.78 0.14
CA ARG A 103 9.92 3.99 0.40
C ARG A 103 10.18 4.45 1.83
N GLU A 104 9.41 5.42 2.32
CA GLU A 104 9.57 5.94 3.68
C GLU A 104 9.19 4.90 4.74
N ILE A 105 8.19 4.06 4.46
CA ILE A 105 7.87 2.91 5.30
C ILE A 105 9.02 1.89 5.28
N ALA A 106 9.57 1.59 4.10
CA ALA A 106 10.71 0.68 3.94
C ALA A 106 11.92 1.16 4.74
N GLU A 107 12.22 2.46 4.71
CA GLU A 107 13.27 3.07 5.53
C GLU A 107 12.96 2.95 7.03
N ALA A 108 11.72 3.19 7.45
CA ALA A 108 11.33 3.07 8.86
C ALA A 108 11.49 1.64 9.38
N VAL A 109 11.15 0.62 8.57
CA VAL A 109 11.33 -0.79 8.95
C VAL A 109 12.77 -1.29 8.83
N GLN A 110 13.75 -0.42 8.58
CA GLN A 110 15.16 -0.77 8.78
C GLN A 110 15.62 -0.45 10.21
N ASP A 111 14.81 0.20 11.04
CA ASP A 111 15.15 0.41 12.45
C ASP A 111 14.98 -0.93 13.23
N PRO A 112 16.07 -1.58 13.66
CA PRO A 112 15.99 -2.86 14.35
C PRO A 112 15.21 -2.76 15.67
N ARG A 113 15.14 -1.57 16.28
CA ARG A 113 14.34 -1.34 17.49
C ARG A 113 12.85 -1.50 17.21
N LEU A 114 12.38 -1.09 16.03
CA LEU A 114 10.98 -1.29 15.61
C LEU A 114 10.67 -2.75 15.31
N ALA A 115 11.66 -3.49 14.78
CA ALA A 115 11.53 -4.90 14.46
C ALA A 115 11.19 -5.78 15.67
N GLU A 116 11.78 -5.46 16.82
CA GLU A 116 11.54 -6.18 18.08
C GLU A 116 10.15 -5.92 18.68
N LEU A 117 9.51 -4.81 18.28
CA LEU A 117 8.27 -4.33 18.88
C LEU A 117 7.04 -4.67 18.04
N LEU A 118 7.17 -4.72 16.72
CA LEU A 118 6.09 -5.04 15.81
C LEU A 118 5.81 -6.55 15.77
N ASP A 119 4.54 -6.90 15.59
CA ASP A 119 4.16 -8.30 15.36
C ASP A 119 4.93 -8.87 14.15
N PRO A 120 5.48 -10.10 14.23
CA PRO A 120 6.29 -10.67 13.14
C PRO A 120 5.56 -10.77 11.80
N GLY A 121 4.23 -11.00 11.81
CA GLY A 121 3.40 -11.01 10.61
C GLY A 121 3.14 -9.60 10.06
N VAL A 122 3.24 -8.59 10.91
CA VAL A 122 3.21 -7.17 10.57
C VAL A 122 4.52 -6.71 9.95
N TRP A 123 5.63 -7.01 10.62
CA TRP A 123 6.98 -6.74 10.17
C TRP A 123 7.27 -7.35 8.79
N LYS A 124 6.98 -8.65 8.62
CA LYS A 124 7.19 -9.35 7.36
C LYS A 124 6.35 -8.77 6.22
N ALA A 125 5.15 -8.29 6.51
CA ALA A 125 4.28 -7.72 5.48
C ALA A 125 4.78 -6.37 4.97
N LEU A 126 5.44 -5.61 5.83
CA LEU A 126 6.12 -4.36 5.50
C LEU A 126 7.47 -4.57 4.79
N GLY A 127 7.84 -5.82 4.46
CA GLY A 127 9.12 -6.10 3.82
C GLY A 127 10.31 -6.14 4.78
N GLY A 128 10.07 -6.14 6.09
CA GLY A 128 11.12 -6.33 7.08
C GLY A 128 11.68 -7.75 7.05
N GLU A 129 13.00 -7.86 6.99
CA GLU A 129 13.75 -9.11 7.19
C GLU A 129 13.79 -9.48 8.69
N PRO A 130 13.82 -10.76 9.07
CA PRO A 130 13.86 -11.17 10.47
C PRO A 130 15.15 -10.71 11.15
N VAL A 131 15.03 -10.16 12.37
CA VAL A 131 16.16 -9.78 13.24
C VAL A 131 16.99 -11.04 13.53
N GLY A 132 18.19 -11.14 12.97
CA GLY A 132 19.08 -12.28 13.17
C GLY A 132 20.07 -12.55 12.03
N ALA A 133 19.87 -11.96 10.85
CA ALA A 133 20.94 -11.86 9.85
C ALA A 133 21.91 -10.75 10.26
N ASP A 134 23.18 -10.90 9.97
CA ASP A 134 24.23 -9.90 10.18
C ASP A 134 23.94 -8.70 9.24
N VAL A 135 23.03 -7.80 9.63
CA VAL A 135 22.57 -6.70 8.78
C VAL A 135 23.55 -5.55 8.90
N GLY A 136 24.56 -5.55 8.03
CA GLY A 136 25.25 -4.31 7.68
C GLY A 136 24.24 -3.28 7.15
N SER A 137 24.55 -1.98 7.27
CA SER A 137 23.66 -0.91 6.80
C SER A 137 23.09 -1.24 5.41
N PRO A 138 21.75 -1.20 5.22
CA PRO A 138 21.11 -1.63 3.97
C PRO A 138 21.66 -0.82 2.80
N GLN A 139 21.97 -1.51 1.70
CA GLN A 139 22.37 -0.82 0.48
C GLN A 139 21.15 -0.14 -0.16
N PRO A 140 21.33 0.93 -0.96
CA PRO A 140 20.21 1.60 -1.64
C PRO A 140 19.34 0.63 -2.46
N ASP A 141 19.98 -0.37 -3.08
CA ASP A 141 19.30 -1.39 -3.90
C ASP A 141 18.38 -2.29 -3.05
N ASP A 142 18.71 -2.53 -1.78
CA ASP A 142 17.90 -3.33 -0.85
C ASP A 142 16.65 -2.55 -0.40
N LEU A 143 16.78 -1.23 -0.22
CA LEU A 143 15.67 -0.34 0.10
C LEU A 143 14.67 -0.25 -1.05
N ASP A 144 15.15 -0.10 -2.28
CA ASP A 144 14.29 -0.09 -3.46
C ASP A 144 13.58 -1.43 -3.66
N ALA A 145 14.26 -2.56 -3.40
CA ALA A 145 13.63 -3.88 -3.43
C ALA A 145 12.53 -4.04 -2.38
N ALA A 146 12.78 -3.62 -1.14
CA ALA A 146 11.81 -3.65 -0.05
C ALA A 146 10.61 -2.73 -0.33
N ALA A 147 10.86 -1.50 -0.78
CA ALA A 147 9.83 -0.54 -1.15
C ALA A 147 8.95 -1.08 -2.30
N ASN A 148 9.57 -1.68 -3.32
CA ASN A 148 8.85 -2.34 -4.41
C ASN A 148 8.01 -3.52 -3.92
N ALA A 149 8.52 -4.32 -2.97
CA ALA A 149 7.76 -5.43 -2.39
C ALA A 149 6.53 -4.94 -1.60
N VAL A 150 6.68 -3.84 -0.85
CA VAL A 150 5.58 -3.18 -0.12
C VAL A 150 4.56 -2.61 -1.10
N ALA A 151 5.01 -1.86 -2.11
CA ALA A 151 4.17 -1.28 -3.16
C ALA A 151 3.36 -2.37 -3.88
N ASN A 152 4.00 -3.44 -4.35
CA ASN A 152 3.33 -4.55 -5.03
C ASN A 152 2.25 -5.22 -4.17
N ARG A 153 2.50 -5.36 -2.86
CA ARG A 153 1.50 -5.95 -1.93
C ARG A 153 0.31 -5.03 -1.73
N LEU A 154 0.56 -3.74 -1.56
CA LEU A 154 -0.49 -2.73 -1.37
C LEU A 154 -1.31 -2.52 -2.66
N ASP A 155 -0.65 -2.54 -3.81
CA ASP A 155 -1.27 -2.49 -5.12
C ASP A 155 -2.27 -3.62 -5.32
N ALA A 156 -1.85 -4.87 -5.04
CA ALA A 156 -2.73 -6.02 -5.16
C ALA A 156 -3.96 -5.93 -4.23
N VAL A 157 -3.83 -5.30 -3.06
CA VAL A 157 -4.95 -5.04 -2.16
C VAL A 157 -5.95 -4.06 -2.79
N VAL A 158 -5.46 -2.98 -3.40
CA VAL A 158 -6.31 -1.96 -4.02
C VAL A 158 -6.98 -2.41 -5.27
N CYS A 159 -6.28 -3.11 -6.15
CA CYS A 159 -6.93 -3.70 -7.33
C CYS A 159 -8.10 -4.57 -6.91
N ARG A 160 -7.89 -5.44 -5.91
CA ARG A 160 -8.95 -6.34 -5.44
C ARG A 160 -10.11 -5.58 -4.80
N ALA A 161 -9.82 -4.60 -3.95
CA ALA A 161 -10.86 -3.79 -3.32
C ALA A 161 -11.69 -3.01 -4.35
N ALA A 162 -11.02 -2.36 -5.30
CA ALA A 162 -11.68 -1.56 -6.33
C ALA A 162 -12.47 -2.44 -7.31
N LEU A 163 -11.89 -3.54 -7.79
CA LEU A 163 -12.57 -4.45 -8.72
C LEU A 163 -13.75 -5.19 -8.04
N GLY A 164 -13.64 -5.45 -6.74
CA GLY A 164 -14.73 -5.98 -5.91
C GLY A 164 -15.89 -4.98 -5.74
N ALA A 165 -15.60 -3.68 -5.72
CA ALA A 165 -16.60 -2.62 -5.64
C ALA A 165 -17.33 -2.35 -6.96
N LEU A 166 -16.79 -2.81 -8.10
CA LEU A 166 -17.43 -2.66 -9.41
C LEU A 166 -18.54 -3.70 -9.62
N SER A 167 -19.69 -3.25 -10.13
CA SER A 167 -20.72 -4.14 -10.66
C SER A 167 -20.18 -4.93 -11.86
N PRO A 168 -20.73 -6.13 -12.17
CA PRO A 168 -20.23 -6.96 -13.28
C PRO A 168 -20.18 -6.23 -14.62
N THR A 169 -21.14 -5.33 -14.89
CA THR A 169 -21.20 -4.53 -16.13
C THR A 169 -20.12 -3.46 -16.19
N ARG A 170 -19.84 -2.78 -15.07
CA ARG A 170 -18.74 -1.80 -14.95
C ARG A 170 -17.39 -2.49 -15.04
N ARG A 171 -17.27 -3.64 -14.37
CA ARG A 171 -16.07 -4.49 -14.42
C ARG A 171 -15.75 -4.93 -15.85
N ARG A 172 -16.75 -5.39 -16.61
CA ARG A 172 -16.57 -5.76 -18.02
C ARG A 172 -16.17 -4.56 -18.88
N SER A 173 -16.80 -3.40 -18.67
CA SER A 173 -16.46 -2.18 -19.43
C SER A 173 -15.01 -1.72 -19.16
N LEU A 174 -14.53 -1.87 -17.92
CA LEU A 174 -13.14 -1.61 -17.57
C LEU A 174 -12.21 -2.64 -18.23
N VAL A 175 -12.52 -3.94 -18.15
CA VAL A 175 -11.70 -4.99 -18.78
C VAL A 175 -11.63 -4.81 -20.30
N ASP A 176 -12.74 -4.48 -20.96
CA ASP A 176 -12.80 -4.23 -22.41
C ASP A 176 -11.97 -3.00 -22.82
N PHE A 177 -11.83 -2.01 -21.94
CA PHE A 177 -10.96 -0.85 -22.15
C PHE A 177 -9.47 -1.20 -22.00
N LEU A 178 -9.15 -2.19 -21.16
CA LEU A 178 -7.79 -2.58 -20.82
C LEU A 178 -7.21 -3.71 -21.70
N ALA A 179 -8.00 -4.29 -22.60
CA ALA A 179 -7.64 -5.39 -23.50
C ALA A 179 -7.29 -4.89 -24.91
#